data_AF-A0A409X4Y1-F1
#
_entry.id   AF-A0A409X4Y1-F1
#
_cell.length_a   1.000
_cell.length_b   1.000
_cell.length_c   1.000
_cell.angle_alpha   90.00
_cell.angle_beta   90.00
_cell.angle_gamma   90.00
#
_symmetry.space_group_name_H-M   'P 1'
#
loop_
_entity.id
_entity.type
_entity.pdbx_description
1 polymer ?
#
loop_
_entity_poly.entity_id
_entity_poly.type
_entity_poly.pdbx_seq_one_letter_code
_entity_poly.pdbx_strand_id
1 'polypeptide(L)'
;MTDQLTPSLSEVQEALASLKPAASFISRLCSLSMIAEMACHWRPQLDSLYLQPAVVNTIFAIRNAYHRIEEEHCEKALEFKYPRPYHQIVEMTKVIHQLCDQQKLSQASAAQPVPPAVSGLPANVPPPVLPVGEDPITPETVR
;
A
#
# COMPACT_ATOMS: atom_id res chain seq x y z
N MET A 1 -9.97 17.29 10.80
CA MET A 1 -10.37 18.02 9.59
C MET A 1 -11.02 17.00 8.67
N THR A 2 -12.35 16.99 8.59
CA THR A 2 -13.10 16.14 7.66
C THR A 2 -13.12 16.86 6.32
N ASP A 3 -12.06 16.67 5.54
CA ASP A 3 -12.05 17.06 4.13
C ASP A 3 -13.24 16.36 3.45
N GLN A 4 -14.18 17.13 2.89
CA GLN A 4 -15.28 16.57 2.12
C GLN A 4 -14.70 15.93 0.84
N LEU A 5 -14.52 14.61 0.89
CA LEU A 5 -14.22 13.78 -0.28
C LEU A 5 -15.25 14.09 -1.37
N THR A 6 -14.77 14.52 -2.54
CA THR A 6 -15.61 14.75 -3.71
C THR A 6 -15.09 13.88 -4.86
N PRO A 7 -15.86 12.88 -5.33
CA PRO A 7 -17.14 12.41 -4.80
C PRO A 7 -16.98 11.76 -3.42
N SER A 8 -18.07 11.66 -2.66
CA SER A 8 -18.03 11.06 -1.32
C SER A 8 -17.77 9.56 -1.40
N LEU A 9 -17.18 9.01 -0.33
CA LEU A 9 -16.95 7.57 -0.22
C LEU A 9 -18.25 6.77 -0.38
N SER A 10 -19.33 7.24 0.25
CA SER A 10 -20.63 6.58 0.21
C SER A 10 -21.21 6.52 -1.20
N GLU A 11 -21.08 7.60 -1.99
CA GLU A 11 -21.54 7.61 -3.38
C GLU A 11 -20.81 6.58 -4.23
N VAL A 12 -19.47 6.49 -4.11
CA VAL A 12 -18.68 5.51 -4.86
C VAL A 12 -18.99 4.08 -4.41
N GLN A 13 -19.16 3.85 -3.11
CA GLN A 13 -19.50 2.54 -2.57
C GLN A 13 -20.91 2.09 -2.97
N GLU A 14 -21.90 2.98 -2.95
CA GLU A 14 -23.25 2.69 -3.40
C GLU A 14 -23.27 2.39 -4.91
N ALA A 15 -22.58 3.20 -5.71
CA ALA A 15 -22.47 2.95 -7.14
C ALA A 15 -21.80 1.59 -7.42
N LEU A 16 -20.74 1.24 -6.69
CA LEU A 16 -20.09 -0.07 -6.79
C LEU A 16 -21.04 -1.22 -6.39
N ALA A 17 -21.80 -1.06 -5.30
CA ALA A 17 -22.78 -2.04 -4.86
C ALA A 17 -23.97 -2.19 -5.83
N SER A 18 -24.27 -1.14 -6.60
CA SER A 18 -25.34 -1.15 -7.61
C SER A 18 -25.01 -1.96 -8.87
N LEU A 19 -23.74 -2.40 -9.04
CA LEU A 19 -23.33 -3.25 -10.15
C LEU A 19 -24.04 -4.61 -10.07
N LYS A 20 -25.10 -4.77 -10.86
CA LYS A 20 -25.88 -6.01 -10.93
C LYS A 20 -25.09 -7.08 -11.70
N PRO A 21 -24.82 -8.27 -11.11
CA PRO A 21 -24.15 -9.36 -11.80
C PRO A 21 -24.92 -9.85 -13.04
N ALA A 22 -26.25 -9.76 -13.00
CA ALA A 22 -27.14 -10.16 -14.09
C ALA A 22 -27.16 -9.17 -15.28
N ALA A 23 -26.51 -8.00 -15.17
CA ALA A 23 -26.43 -7.05 -16.27
C ALA A 23 -25.45 -7.54 -17.35
N SER A 24 -25.66 -7.08 -18.59
CA SER A 24 -24.78 -7.44 -19.70
C SER A 24 -23.32 -7.03 -19.42
N PHE A 25 -22.38 -7.78 -19.97
CA PHE A 25 -20.95 -7.51 -19.83
C PHE A 25 -20.59 -6.05 -20.14
N ILE A 26 -21.06 -5.53 -21.28
CA ILE A 26 -20.80 -4.14 -21.70
C ILE A 26 -21.39 -3.15 -20.71
N SER A 27 -22.62 -3.38 -20.23
CA SER A 27 -23.24 -2.50 -19.23
C SER A 27 -22.44 -2.48 -17.93
N ARG A 28 -21.98 -3.64 -17.44
CA ARG A 28 -21.15 -3.72 -16.23
C ARG A 28 -19.81 -3.03 -16.42
N LEU A 29 -19.14 -3.23 -17.56
CA LEU A 29 -17.87 -2.59 -17.87
C LEU A 29 -17.99 -1.05 -17.98
N CYS A 30 -19.05 -0.55 -18.62
CA CYS A 30 -19.34 0.87 -18.69
C CYS A 30 -19.61 1.47 -17.31
N SER A 31 -20.48 0.85 -16.51
CA SER A 31 -20.77 1.30 -15.15
C SER A 31 -19.52 1.30 -14.27
N LEU A 32 -18.71 0.24 -14.33
CA LEU A 32 -17.46 0.15 -13.58
C LEU A 32 -16.46 1.23 -14.01
N SER A 33 -16.44 1.60 -15.30
CA SER A 33 -15.61 2.70 -15.80
C SER A 33 -16.01 4.05 -15.21
N MET A 34 -17.32 4.35 -15.16
CA MET A 34 -17.80 5.57 -14.50
C MET A 34 -17.44 5.60 -13.01
N ILE A 35 -17.60 4.47 -12.31
CA ILE A 35 -17.27 4.35 -10.88
C ILE A 35 -15.76 4.56 -10.66
N ALA A 36 -14.92 3.98 -11.54
CA ALA A 36 -13.48 4.18 -11.49
C ALA A 36 -13.11 5.65 -11.73
N GLU A 37 -13.74 6.33 -12.69
CA GLU A 37 -13.53 7.77 -12.93
C GLU A 37 -13.90 8.62 -11.71
N MET A 38 -15.01 8.29 -11.04
CA MET A 38 -15.40 8.92 -9.77
C MET A 38 -14.29 8.75 -8.72
N ALA A 39 -13.81 7.53 -8.49
CA ALA A 39 -12.75 7.26 -7.53
C ALA A 39 -11.41 7.93 -7.90
N CYS A 40 -11.13 8.16 -9.18
CA CYS A 40 -9.91 8.84 -9.63
C CYS A 40 -9.80 10.29 -9.14
N HIS A 41 -10.91 10.93 -8.74
CA HIS A 41 -10.89 12.26 -8.15
C HIS A 41 -10.21 12.28 -6.77
N TRP A 42 -10.08 11.14 -6.10
CA TRP A 42 -9.35 11.02 -4.82
C TRP A 42 -7.83 11.00 -4.99
N ARG A 43 -7.33 10.82 -6.21
CA ARG A 43 -5.89 10.70 -6.49
C ARG A 43 -5.04 11.86 -5.92
N PRO A 44 -5.42 13.14 -6.05
CA PRO A 44 -4.63 14.25 -5.50
C PRO A 44 -4.58 14.28 -3.97
N GLN A 45 -5.49 13.57 -3.30
CA GLN A 45 -5.60 13.51 -1.85
C GLN A 45 -5.16 12.15 -1.29
N LEU A 46 -4.59 11.27 -2.13
CA LEU A 46 -4.34 9.88 -1.76
C LEU A 46 -3.33 9.76 -0.60
N ASP A 47 -2.40 10.71 -0.48
CA ASP A 47 -1.44 10.82 0.62
C ASP A 47 -2.08 11.05 2.00
N SER A 48 -3.31 11.57 2.08
CA SER A 48 -4.04 11.66 3.35
C SER A 48 -5.08 10.54 3.49
N LEU A 49 -5.65 10.10 2.37
CA LEU A 49 -6.72 9.11 2.34
C LEU A 49 -6.22 7.67 2.52
N TYR A 50 -4.94 7.37 2.26
CA TYR A 50 -4.40 6.01 2.45
C TYR A 50 -4.50 5.51 3.89
N LEU A 51 -4.60 6.42 4.86
CA LEU A 51 -4.82 6.11 6.27
C LEU A 51 -6.28 5.70 6.57
N GLN A 52 -7.21 5.90 5.63
CA GLN A 52 -8.61 5.53 5.76
C GLN A 52 -8.85 4.16 5.11
N PRO A 53 -9.02 3.07 5.89
CA PRO A 53 -9.14 1.73 5.34
C PRO A 53 -10.30 1.58 4.37
N ALA A 54 -11.40 2.31 4.61
CA ALA A 54 -12.58 2.25 3.76
C ALA A 54 -12.32 2.77 2.34
N VAL A 55 -11.57 3.87 2.18
CA VAL A 55 -11.18 4.42 0.87
C VAL A 55 -10.27 3.45 0.14
N VAL A 56 -9.25 2.95 0.84
CA VAL A 56 -8.29 1.96 0.30
C VAL A 56 -9.04 0.71 -0.18
N ASN A 57 -9.89 0.13 0.66
CA ASN A 57 -10.68 -1.05 0.33
C ASN A 57 -11.57 -0.81 -0.89
N THR A 58 -12.18 0.37 -1.03
CA THR A 58 -13.00 0.70 -2.20
C THR A 58 -12.16 0.76 -3.48
N ILE A 59 -10.97 1.36 -3.47
CA ILE A 59 -10.07 1.39 -4.62
C ILE A 59 -9.67 -0.03 -5.04
N PHE A 60 -9.31 -0.88 -4.09
CA PHE A 60 -8.99 -2.29 -4.36
C PHE A 60 -10.21 -3.08 -4.84
N ALA A 61 -11.41 -2.81 -4.32
CA ALA A 61 -12.64 -3.45 -4.76
C ALA A 61 -12.96 -3.12 -6.22
N ILE A 62 -12.76 -1.86 -6.65
CA ILE A 62 -12.90 -1.46 -8.06
C ILE A 62 -11.91 -2.24 -8.94
N ARG A 63 -10.63 -2.33 -8.53
CA ARG A 63 -9.63 -3.11 -9.26
C ARG A 63 -10.05 -4.58 -9.41
N ASN A 64 -10.48 -5.20 -8.32
CA ASN A 64 -10.90 -6.60 -8.31
C ASN A 64 -12.17 -6.83 -9.16
N ALA A 65 -13.08 -5.86 -9.21
CA ALA A 65 -14.26 -5.94 -10.08
C ALA A 65 -13.88 -5.99 -11.56
N TYR A 66 -12.85 -5.26 -11.99
CA TYR A 66 -12.33 -5.33 -13.36
C TYR A 66 -11.75 -6.71 -13.67
N HIS A 67 -10.97 -7.29 -12.75
CA HIS A 67 -10.42 -8.63 -12.94
C HIS A 67 -11.51 -9.69 -13.08
N ARG A 68 -12.59 -9.62 -12.28
CA ARG A 68 -13.74 -10.53 -12.45
C ARG A 68 -14.39 -10.39 -13.83
N ILE A 69 -14.56 -9.16 -14.32
CA ILE A 69 -15.12 -8.91 -15.65
C ILE A 69 -14.19 -9.46 -16.75
N GLU A 70 -12.87 -9.33 -16.60
CA GLU A 70 -11.89 -9.94 -17.51
C GLU A 70 -11.98 -11.47 -17.50
N GLU A 71 -12.00 -12.09 -16.32
CA GLU A 71 -12.11 -13.56 -16.17
C GLU A 71 -13.33 -14.10 -16.93
N GLU A 72 -14.49 -13.48 -16.75
CA GLU A 72 -15.74 -13.83 -17.46
C GLU A 72 -15.68 -13.62 -18.99
N HIS A 73 -14.78 -12.75 -19.48
CA HIS A 73 -14.61 -12.49 -20.92
C HIS A 73 -13.55 -13.41 -21.53
N CYS A 74 -12.50 -13.73 -20.80
CA CYS A 74 -11.44 -14.66 -21.22
C CYS A 74 -11.98 -16.07 -21.50
N GLU A 75 -13.06 -16.49 -20.82
CA GLU A 75 -13.80 -17.72 -21.14
C GLU A 75 -14.29 -17.78 -22.60
N LYS A 76 -14.41 -16.63 -23.27
CA LYS A 76 -14.87 -16.51 -24.66
C LYS A 76 -13.73 -16.45 -25.68
N ALA A 77 -12.47 -16.62 -25.23
CA ALA A 77 -11.26 -16.57 -26.07
C ALA A 77 -11.11 -15.28 -26.90
N LEU A 78 -11.66 -14.16 -26.41
CA LEU A 78 -11.55 -12.85 -27.02
C LEU A 78 -10.55 -11.98 -26.25
N GLU A 79 -9.82 -11.11 -26.96
CA GLU A 79 -8.93 -10.14 -26.34
C GLU A 79 -9.73 -9.18 -25.46
N PHE A 80 -9.32 -9.04 -24.19
CA PHE A 80 -9.87 -8.04 -23.27
C PHE A 80 -9.00 -6.80 -23.27
N LYS A 81 -9.62 -5.62 -23.46
CA LYS A 81 -8.94 -4.34 -23.36
C LYS A 81 -9.45 -3.57 -22.16
N TYR A 82 -8.53 -3.28 -21.25
CA TYR A 82 -8.83 -2.44 -20.09
C TYR A 82 -9.11 -0.99 -20.51
N PRO A 83 -10.15 -0.36 -19.96
CA PRO A 83 -10.42 1.04 -20.23
C PRO A 83 -9.44 1.94 -19.44
N ARG A 84 -9.24 3.18 -19.91
CA ARG A 84 -8.33 4.16 -19.27
C ARG A 84 -8.52 4.31 -17.74
N PRO A 85 -9.76 4.37 -17.20
CA PRO A 85 -9.98 4.49 -15.77
C PRO A 85 -9.40 3.33 -14.96
N TYR A 86 -9.38 2.11 -15.49
CA TYR A 86 -8.73 0.97 -14.82
C TYR A 86 -7.24 1.22 -14.59
N HIS A 87 -6.53 1.73 -15.60
CA HIS A 87 -5.10 2.02 -15.45
C HIS A 87 -4.84 3.08 -14.39
N GLN A 88 -5.74 4.06 -14.23
CA GLN A 88 -5.64 5.05 -13.16
C GLN A 88 -5.85 4.42 -11.79
N ILE A 89 -6.81 3.51 -11.64
CA ILE A 89 -7.01 2.72 -10.41
C ILE A 89 -5.76 1.89 -10.09
N VAL A 90 -5.15 1.23 -11.07
CA VAL A 90 -3.90 0.47 -10.88
C VAL A 90 -2.79 1.38 -10.35
N GLU A 91 -2.60 2.56 -10.95
CA GLU A 91 -1.64 3.56 -10.46
C GLU A 91 -1.94 3.98 -9.01
N MET A 92 -3.20 4.24 -8.67
CA MET A 92 -3.59 4.56 -7.28
C MET A 92 -3.24 3.41 -6.32
N THR A 93 -3.49 2.15 -6.70
CA THR A 93 -3.09 1.01 -5.85
C THR A 93 -1.57 0.93 -5.67
N LYS A 94 -0.76 1.26 -6.68
CA LYS A 94 0.70 1.29 -6.53
C LYS A 94 1.13 2.36 -5.52
N VAL A 95 0.54 3.55 -5.61
CA VAL A 95 0.83 4.65 -4.67
C VAL A 95 0.46 4.25 -3.24
N ILE A 96 -0.70 3.62 -3.03
CA ILE A 96 -1.11 3.13 -1.70
C ILE A 96 -0.06 2.15 -1.13
N HIS A 97 0.39 1.17 -1.90
CA HIS A 97 1.41 0.24 -1.43
C HIS A 97 2.72 0.96 -1.07
N GLN A 98 3.18 1.89 -1.91
CA GLN A 98 4.39 2.69 -1.64
C GLN A 98 4.27 3.49 -0.34
N LEU A 99 3.12 4.13 -0.09
CA LEU A 99 2.87 4.88 1.13
C LEU A 99 2.87 3.97 2.37
N CYS A 100 2.22 2.80 2.28
CA CYS A 100 2.24 1.82 3.36
C CYS A 100 3.65 1.30 3.67
N ASP A 101 4.47 1.04 2.65
CA ASP A 101 5.84 0.55 2.84
C ASP A 101 6.75 1.63 3.44
N GLN A 102 6.61 2.89 3.03
CA GLN A 102 7.30 4.02 3.66
C GLN A 102 6.91 4.21 5.13
N GLN A 103 5.63 4.01 5.47
CA GLN A 103 5.17 4.06 6.86
C GLN A 103 5.82 2.95 7.72
N LYS A 104 5.91 1.72 7.20
CA LYS A 104 6.56 0.60 7.90
C LYS A 104 8.05 0.86 8.13
N LEU A 105 8.76 1.37 7.12
CA LEU A 105 10.17 1.75 7.22
C LEU A 105 10.40 2.85 8.28
N SER A 106 9.50 3.83 8.32
CA SER A 106 9.58 4.94 9.29
C SER A 106 9.35 4.47 10.73
N GLN A 107 8.42 3.53 10.96
CA GLN A 107 8.19 2.95 12.28
C GLN A 107 9.33 2.04 12.74
N ALA A 108 9.95 1.30 11.81
CA ALA A 108 11.10 0.43 12.13
C ALA A 108 12.34 1.23 12.57
N SER A 109 12.52 2.47 12.10
CA SER A 109 13.63 3.35 12.54
C SER A 109 13.41 4.01 13.91
N ALA A 110 12.18 4.08 14.42
CA ALA A 110 11.88 4.71 15.70
C ALA A 110 12.07 3.77 16.92
N ALA A 111 12.40 2.50 16.69
CA ALA A 111 12.55 1.48 17.71
C ALA A 111 14.01 1.20 18.11
N GLN A 112 14.92 2.19 18.04
CA GLN A 112 16.20 2.05 18.74
C GLN A 112 15.96 2.17 20.26
N PRO A 113 16.35 1.17 21.06
CA PRO A 113 16.29 1.28 22.51
C PRO A 113 17.25 2.38 22.94
N VAL A 114 16.72 3.44 23.54
CA VAL A 114 17.52 4.41 24.29
C VAL A 114 18.25 3.60 25.37
N PRO A 115 19.59 3.52 25.38
CA PRO A 115 20.28 2.92 26.51
C PRO A 115 19.91 3.72 27.77
N PRO A 116 19.59 3.07 28.90
CA PRO A 116 19.20 3.79 30.10
C PRO A 116 20.34 4.74 30.50
N ALA A 117 20.05 6.04 30.47
CA ALA A 117 20.93 7.07 31.00
C ALA A 117 21.00 6.89 32.52
N VAL A 118 22.08 6.25 32.97
CA VAL A 118 22.39 6.13 34.40
C VAL A 118 22.88 7.50 34.86
N SER A 119 22.04 8.19 35.62
CA SER A 119 22.38 9.46 36.27
C SER A 119 23.11 9.15 37.58
N GLY A 120 24.39 9.50 37.68
CA GLY A 120 25.18 9.40 38.93
C GLY A 120 26.69 9.39 38.72
N LEU A 121 27.34 10.55 38.90
CA LEU A 121 28.80 10.72 39.07
C LEU A 121 29.35 9.92 40.28
N PRO A 122 30.67 9.62 40.43
CA PRO A 122 31.76 10.61 40.29
C PRO A 122 33.08 10.15 39.66
N ALA A 123 33.99 11.14 39.57
CA ALA A 123 35.25 11.19 38.87
C ALA A 123 36.33 10.18 39.31
N ASN A 124 37.29 9.99 38.40
CA ASN A 124 38.69 9.58 38.62
C ASN A 124 39.02 8.10 38.40
N VAL A 125 39.19 7.71 37.13
CA VAL A 125 40.01 6.54 36.75
C VAL A 125 40.73 6.86 35.43
N PRO A 126 42.07 6.71 35.33
CA PRO A 126 42.84 7.07 34.13
C PRO A 126 42.60 6.06 32.97
N PRO A 127 42.75 6.46 31.69
CA PRO A 127 42.77 5.52 30.57
C PRO A 127 44.17 4.87 30.51
N PRO A 128 44.30 3.57 30.23
CA PRO A 128 44.62 3.10 28.87
C PRO A 128 44.13 1.64 28.63
N VAL A 129 44.24 0.93 27.51
CA VAL A 129 45.20 0.87 26.39
C VAL A 129 44.45 0.18 25.22
N LEU A 130 44.65 0.62 23.97
CA LEU A 130 44.41 -0.22 22.80
C LEU A 130 45.60 -1.17 22.61
N PRO A 131 45.40 -2.47 22.33
CA PRO A 131 46.36 -3.23 21.55
C PRO A 131 45.77 -3.67 20.21
N VAL A 132 46.48 -3.21 19.18
CA VAL A 132 46.63 -3.77 17.82
C VAL A 132 46.92 -5.28 17.85
N GLY A 133 46.52 -5.98 16.78
CA GLY A 133 47.04 -7.29 16.36
C GLY A 133 46.29 -8.46 16.98
N GLU A 134 46.00 -9.58 16.32
CA GLU A 134 46.53 -10.21 15.11
C GLU A 134 45.46 -11.24 14.66
N ASP A 135 45.17 -11.30 13.36
CA ASP A 135 44.81 -12.58 12.71
C ASP A 135 46.13 -13.39 12.70
N PRO A 136 46.18 -14.73 12.92
CA PRO A 136 45.63 -15.64 11.91
C PRO A 136 45.21 -17.07 12.35
N ILE A 137 44.71 -17.82 11.35
CA ILE A 137 44.76 -19.28 11.08
C ILE A 137 43.88 -20.32 11.85
N THR A 138 43.06 -21.00 11.04
CA THR A 138 42.50 -22.39 11.07
C THR A 138 43.53 -23.50 11.41
N PRO A 139 43.22 -24.81 11.62
CA PRO A 139 42.08 -25.64 11.12
C PRO A 139 41.54 -26.78 12.07
N GLU A 140 40.55 -27.54 11.55
CA GLU A 140 40.17 -28.96 11.79
C GLU A 140 39.84 -29.51 13.21
N THR A 141 38.74 -30.29 13.32
CA THR A 141 38.79 -31.72 13.72
C THR A 141 37.39 -32.37 13.66
N VAL A 142 37.31 -33.35 12.75
CA VAL A 142 36.62 -34.65 12.77
C VAL A 142 35.78 -35.02 14.01
N ARG A 143 34.55 -35.49 13.76
CA ARG A 143 34.05 -36.79 14.26
C ARG A 143 33.03 -37.40 13.30
#